data_AF-A0A5K1VSP1-F1
#
_entry.id   AF-A0A5K1VSP1-F1
#
_cell.length_a   1.000
_cell.length_b   1.000
_cell.length_c   1.000
_cell.angle_alpha   90.00
_cell.angle_beta   90.00
_cell.angle_gamma   90.00
#
_symmetry.space_group_name_H-M   'P 1'
#
loop_
_entity.id
_entity.type
_entity.pdbx_description
1 polymer ?
#
loop_
_entity_poly.entity_id
_entity_poly.type
_entity_poly.pdbx_seq_one_letter_code
_entity_poly.pdbx_strand_id
1 'polypeptide(L)'
;MKASSPNHKIKENYEVKKSYKATNYQCAVEGILIALIAQHCTIEINKPSKKCLVTQQFIKVIRVNFSQGDSINVSIFINNRCNERKEHEIKMNSNVRTATRRIQSYKRIETIHLLIDILREYGYLFKSKYVEGKKGVLKLENVTAIYYNNKLLLNIKTIFERGIKIINYLYHRTASTGMAFRLSSKNEFLSSLLYGTSNEGNN
;
A
#
# COMPACT_ATOMS: atom_id res chain seq x y z
N MET A 1 -6.55 10.65 55.71
CA MET A 1 -5.25 10.80 55.01
C MET A 1 -5.43 10.28 53.58
N LYS A 2 -5.45 11.16 52.57
CA LYS A 2 -5.57 10.79 51.16
C LYS A 2 -4.17 10.45 50.62
N ALA A 3 -3.96 9.22 50.19
CA ALA A 3 -2.75 8.83 49.47
C ALA A 3 -2.76 9.50 48.09
N SER A 4 -1.78 10.37 47.83
CA SER A 4 -1.59 11.03 46.54
C SER A 4 -1.24 10.00 45.47
N SER A 5 -2.01 9.96 44.39
CA SER A 5 -1.69 9.15 43.20
C SER A 5 -0.37 9.61 42.57
N PRO A 6 0.53 8.69 42.15
CA PRO A 6 1.79 9.07 41.53
C PRO A 6 1.53 9.68 40.15
N ASN A 7 2.04 10.91 40.00
CA ASN A 7 2.07 11.71 38.78
C ASN A 7 2.65 10.90 37.61
N HIS A 8 1.80 10.43 36.70
CA HIS A 8 2.25 9.79 35.45
C HIS A 8 2.78 10.87 34.52
N LYS A 9 4.08 11.19 34.66
CA LYS A 9 4.80 12.04 33.70
C LYS A 9 4.73 11.37 32.32
N ILE A 10 3.92 11.93 31.43
CA ILE A 10 3.91 11.59 30.01
C ILE A 10 5.32 11.88 29.49
N LYS A 11 6.07 10.84 29.14
CA LYS A 11 7.36 10.98 28.47
C LYS A 11 7.12 11.43 27.02
N GLU A 12 7.09 12.74 26.81
CA GLU A 12 7.14 13.37 25.49
C GLU A 12 8.57 13.29 24.91
N ASN A 13 8.81 12.23 24.13
CA ASN A 13 9.66 12.17 22.93
C ASN A 13 9.99 10.70 22.63
N TYR A 14 9.05 9.97 22.02
CA TYR A 14 9.36 8.67 21.45
C TYR A 14 9.88 8.86 20.02
N GLU A 15 11.20 8.69 19.84
CA GLU A 15 11.79 8.67 18.51
C GLU A 15 11.07 7.64 17.62
N VAL A 16 10.52 8.09 16.50
CA VAL A 16 9.75 7.22 15.60
C VAL A 16 10.68 6.16 15.01
N LYS A 17 10.50 4.90 15.45
CA LYS A 17 11.30 3.75 14.99
C LYS A 17 11.41 3.71 13.47
N LYS A 18 12.61 3.44 12.94
CA LYS A 18 12.89 3.29 11.50
C LYS A 18 11.91 2.35 10.79
N SER A 19 11.49 1.27 11.45
CA SER A 19 10.50 0.31 10.94
C SER A 19 9.12 0.92 10.70
N TYR A 20 8.69 1.88 11.55
CA TYR A 20 7.42 2.58 11.39
C TYR A 20 7.46 3.52 10.19
N LYS A 21 8.56 4.25 10.01
CA LYS A 21 8.77 5.11 8.83
C LYS A 21 8.72 4.29 7.53
N ALA A 22 9.40 3.15 7.50
CA ALA A 22 9.38 2.24 6.34
C ALA A 22 7.98 1.68 6.07
N THR A 23 7.25 1.28 7.12
CA THR A 23 5.87 0.79 7.00
C THR A 23 4.93 1.87 6.45
N ASN A 24 5.00 3.09 6.98
CA ASN A 24 4.17 4.20 6.53
C ASN A 24 4.49 4.60 5.09
N TYR A 25 5.77 4.56 4.69
CA TYR A 25 6.15 4.80 3.30
C TYR A 25 5.56 3.75 2.36
N GLN A 26 5.61 2.47 2.73
CA GLN A 26 4.98 1.41 1.96
C GLN A 26 3.45 1.58 1.86
N CYS A 27 2.78 2.02 2.93
CA CYS A 27 1.35 2.37 2.85
C CYS A 27 1.14 3.52 1.86
N ALA A 28 1.98 4.56 1.92
CA ALA A 28 1.88 5.68 0.99
C ALA A 28 2.03 5.23 -0.47
N VAL A 29 3.00 4.35 -0.75
CA VAL A 29 3.17 3.73 -2.07
C VAL A 29 1.89 2.98 -2.47
N GLU A 30 1.35 2.10 -1.62
CA GLU A 30 0.10 1.39 -1.90
C GLU A 30 -1.04 2.35 -2.23
N GLY A 31 -1.22 3.43 -1.46
CA GLY A 31 -2.25 4.44 -1.72
C GLY A 31 -2.10 5.08 -3.10
N ILE A 32 -0.88 5.46 -3.47
CA ILE A 32 -0.59 5.99 -4.81
C ILE A 32 -0.94 4.97 -5.89
N LEU A 33 -0.52 3.71 -5.74
CA LEU A 33 -0.77 2.68 -6.74
C LEU A 33 -2.28 2.41 -6.92
N ILE A 34 -3.04 2.31 -5.82
CA ILE A 34 -4.50 2.15 -5.86
C ILE A 34 -5.13 3.34 -6.59
N ALA A 35 -4.75 4.57 -6.24
CA ALA A 35 -5.32 5.75 -6.86
C ALA A 35 -4.99 5.87 -8.36
N LEU A 36 -3.77 5.48 -8.77
CA LEU A 36 -3.37 5.46 -10.17
C LEU A 36 -4.14 4.40 -10.96
N ILE A 37 -4.30 3.19 -10.42
CA ILE A 37 -5.11 2.15 -11.06
C ILE A 37 -6.57 2.62 -11.18
N ALA A 38 -7.09 3.32 -10.17
CA ALA A 38 -8.43 3.87 -10.20
C ALA A 38 -8.64 4.97 -11.27
N GLN A 39 -7.58 5.45 -11.94
CA GLN A 39 -7.72 6.31 -13.12
C GLN A 39 -8.19 5.53 -14.35
N HIS A 40 -7.87 4.23 -14.40
CA HIS A 40 -8.07 3.38 -15.57
C HIS A 40 -9.10 2.27 -15.34
N CYS A 41 -9.18 1.78 -14.10
CA CYS A 41 -9.97 0.62 -13.71
C CYS A 41 -10.95 0.95 -12.59
N THR A 42 -11.91 0.05 -12.37
CA THR A 42 -12.71 0.04 -11.14
C THR A 42 -12.09 -0.92 -10.13
N ILE A 43 -11.89 -0.48 -8.89
CA ILE A 43 -11.24 -1.28 -7.85
C ILE A 43 -12.21 -1.55 -6.70
N GLU A 44 -12.26 -2.78 -6.24
CA GLU A 44 -12.93 -3.15 -5.00
C GLU A 44 -11.91 -3.28 -3.88
N ILE A 45 -12.07 -2.49 -2.82
CA ILE A 45 -11.20 -2.47 -1.65
C ILE A 45 -11.99 -2.75 -0.38
N ASN A 46 -11.32 -3.22 0.66
CA ASN A 46 -11.93 -3.46 1.95
C ASN A 46 -11.04 -2.91 3.08
N LYS A 47 -11.65 -2.64 4.23
CA LYS A 47 -10.95 -2.12 5.40
C LYS A 47 -9.87 -3.10 5.87
N PRO A 48 -8.77 -2.61 6.46
CA PRO A 48 -7.79 -3.48 7.07
C PRO A 48 -8.43 -4.32 8.19
N SER A 49 -7.96 -5.56 8.36
CA SER A 49 -8.55 -6.49 9.35
C SER A 49 -8.23 -6.14 10.81
N LYS A 50 -7.15 -5.38 11.07
CA LYS A 50 -6.70 -5.05 12.44
C LYS A 50 -6.36 -3.57 12.55
N LYS A 51 -7.06 -2.84 13.42
CA LYS A 51 -6.75 -1.44 13.72
C LYS A 51 -5.35 -1.33 14.36
N CYS A 52 -4.53 -0.42 13.86
CA CYS A 52 -3.24 -0.04 14.43
C CYS A 52 -3.28 1.43 14.86
N LEU A 53 -2.67 1.75 16.00
CA LEU A 53 -2.63 3.11 16.56
C LEU A 53 -1.37 3.89 16.14
N VAL A 54 -0.32 3.21 15.68
CA VAL A 54 1.02 3.79 15.50
C VAL A 54 1.42 3.93 14.03
N THR A 55 1.10 2.96 13.18
CA THR A 55 1.39 3.00 11.75
C THR A 55 0.11 3.04 10.94
N GLN A 56 0.20 3.62 9.74
CA GLN A 56 -0.81 3.47 8.72
C GLN A 56 -1.01 1.99 8.38
N GLN A 57 -2.20 1.66 7.91
CA GLN A 57 -2.60 0.28 7.62
C GLN A 57 -2.81 0.10 6.12
N PHE A 58 -2.45 -1.08 5.64
CA PHE A 58 -2.62 -1.45 4.24
C PHE A 58 -4.09 -1.69 3.93
N ILE A 59 -4.54 -1.16 2.80
CA ILE A 59 -5.91 -1.33 2.32
C ILE A 59 -6.00 -2.68 1.60
N LYS A 60 -6.99 -3.49 1.95
CA LYS A 60 -7.14 -4.80 1.32
C LYS A 60 -7.74 -4.63 -0.07
N VAL A 61 -6.94 -4.76 -1.12
CA VAL A 61 -7.42 -4.81 -2.51
C VAL A 61 -8.05 -6.18 -2.78
N ILE A 62 -9.32 -6.19 -3.16
CA ILE A 62 -10.10 -7.41 -3.40
C ILE A 62 -10.06 -7.80 -4.87
N ARG A 63 -10.41 -6.86 -5.75
CA ARG A 63 -10.57 -7.07 -7.18
C ARG A 63 -10.22 -5.81 -7.96
N VAL A 64 -9.62 -5.99 -9.12
CA VAL A 64 -9.48 -4.95 -10.15
C VAL A 64 -10.34 -5.37 -11.33
N ASN A 65 -11.27 -4.52 -11.73
CA ASN A 65 -12.14 -4.71 -12.88
C ASN A 65 -11.64 -3.79 -14.00
N PHE A 66 -11.20 -4.39 -15.10
CA PHE A 66 -10.72 -3.69 -16.29
C PHE A 66 -11.90 -3.30 -17.20
N SER A 67 -11.61 -2.52 -18.24
CA SER A 67 -12.56 -2.30 -19.33
C SER A 67 -12.93 -3.64 -19.98
N GLN A 68 -14.11 -3.72 -20.61
CA GLN A 68 -14.53 -4.86 -21.43
C GLN A 68 -14.81 -6.17 -20.65
N GLY A 69 -15.00 -6.10 -19.33
CA GLY A 69 -15.50 -7.22 -18.53
C GLY A 69 -14.41 -8.14 -17.96
N ASP A 70 -13.13 -7.88 -18.25
CA ASP A 70 -12.03 -8.60 -17.62
C ASP A 70 -11.82 -8.16 -16.16
N SER A 71 -11.40 -9.09 -15.30
CA SER A 71 -11.12 -8.79 -13.90
C SER A 71 -10.06 -9.71 -13.28
N ILE A 72 -9.25 -9.14 -12.40
CA ILE A 72 -8.34 -9.89 -11.55
C ILE A 72 -8.91 -9.93 -10.13
N ASN A 73 -9.16 -11.13 -9.61
CA ASN A 73 -9.39 -11.32 -8.18
C ASN A 73 -8.05 -11.30 -7.43
N VAL A 74 -7.64 -10.09 -7.03
CA VAL A 74 -6.38 -9.83 -6.34
C VAL A 74 -6.25 -10.67 -5.08
N SER A 75 -7.32 -10.81 -4.30
CA SER A 75 -7.27 -11.59 -3.05
C SER A 75 -6.94 -13.07 -3.28
N ILE A 76 -7.50 -13.70 -4.33
CA ILE A 76 -7.20 -15.10 -4.68
C ILE A 76 -5.77 -15.20 -5.22
N PHE A 77 -5.42 -14.35 -6.18
CA PHE A 77 -4.09 -14.34 -6.80
C PHE A 77 -2.95 -14.23 -5.77
N ILE A 78 -3.06 -13.28 -4.85
CA ILE A 78 -2.06 -13.04 -3.81
C ILE A 78 -1.97 -14.20 -2.81
N ASN A 79 -3.10 -14.81 -2.46
CA ASN A 79 -3.09 -15.99 -1.59
C ASN A 79 -2.37 -17.18 -2.24
N ASN A 80 -2.62 -17.43 -3.53
CA ASN A 80 -1.96 -18.52 -4.27
C ASN A 80 -0.45 -18.30 -4.34
N ARG A 81 -0.01 -17.11 -4.77
CA ARG A 81 1.43 -16.77 -4.82
C ARG A 81 2.13 -16.87 -3.47
N CYS A 82 1.47 -16.44 -2.40
CA CYS A 82 2.03 -16.56 -1.05
C CYS A 82 2.14 -18.01 -0.59
N ASN A 83 1.19 -18.87 -0.96
CA ASN A 83 1.23 -20.30 -0.63
C ASN A 83 2.34 -21.01 -1.41
N GLU A 84 2.46 -20.77 -2.72
CA GLU A 84 3.55 -21.28 -3.56
C GLU A 84 4.91 -20.86 -2.99
N ARG A 85 5.05 -19.60 -2.59
CA ARG A 85 6.29 -19.08 -1.95
C ARG A 85 6.58 -19.79 -0.63
N LYS A 86 5.56 -19.98 0.21
CA LYS A 86 5.69 -20.67 1.50
C LYS A 86 6.17 -22.11 1.31
N GLU A 87 5.58 -22.83 0.36
CA GLU A 87 5.96 -24.20 0.03
C GLU A 87 7.40 -24.26 -0.49
N HIS A 88 7.78 -23.34 -1.37
CA HIS A 88 9.16 -23.22 -1.83
C HIS A 88 10.14 -22.96 -0.67
N GLU A 89 9.82 -22.07 0.28
CA GLU A 89 10.68 -21.83 1.45
C GLU A 89 10.84 -23.06 2.34
N ILE A 90 9.75 -23.82 2.55
CA ILE A 90 9.79 -25.06 3.32
C ILE A 90 10.68 -26.09 2.61
N LYS A 91 10.57 -26.22 1.29
CA LYS A 91 11.46 -27.06 0.47
C LYS A 91 12.93 -26.62 0.56
N MET A 92 13.19 -25.33 0.73
CA MET A 92 14.53 -24.76 0.93
C MET A 92 14.96 -24.74 2.41
N ASN A 93 14.46 -25.69 3.22
CA ASN A 93 14.81 -25.89 4.63
C ASN A 93 14.47 -24.73 5.58
N SER A 94 13.51 -23.86 5.25
CA SER A 94 12.98 -22.91 6.22
C SER A 94 12.00 -23.59 7.17
N ASN A 95 12.11 -23.29 8.47
CA ASN A 95 11.16 -23.76 9.47
C ASN A 95 9.71 -23.31 9.12
N VAL A 96 8.75 -24.24 9.16
CA VAL A 96 7.34 -24.01 8.82
C VAL A 96 6.73 -22.82 9.59
N ARG A 97 7.03 -22.68 10.88
CA ARG A 97 6.57 -21.56 11.71
C ARG A 97 7.11 -20.22 11.19
N THR A 98 8.36 -20.19 10.74
CA THR A 98 8.99 -19.00 10.17
C THR A 98 8.40 -18.65 8.81
N ALA A 99 8.24 -19.63 7.92
CA ALA A 99 7.61 -19.46 6.62
C ALA A 99 6.17 -18.94 6.76
N THR A 100 5.40 -19.53 7.69
CA THR A 100 4.02 -19.15 7.98
C THR A 100 3.91 -17.71 8.48
N ARG A 101 4.81 -17.31 9.39
CA ARG A 101 4.85 -15.93 9.90
C ARG A 101 5.13 -14.90 8.79
N ARG A 102 5.94 -15.25 7.78
CA ARG A 102 6.31 -14.34 6.69
C ARG A 102 5.19 -14.11 5.69
N ILE A 103 4.21 -15.02 5.58
CA ILE A 103 3.06 -14.89 4.66
C ILE A 103 2.40 -13.51 4.79
N GLN A 104 2.23 -13.00 6.02
CA GLN A 104 1.55 -11.73 6.20
C GLN A 104 2.32 -10.55 5.58
N SER A 105 3.66 -10.58 5.64
CA SER A 105 4.50 -9.60 4.96
C SER A 105 4.51 -9.83 3.44
N TYR A 106 4.48 -11.09 3.00
CA TYR A 106 4.48 -11.42 1.57
C TYR A 106 3.20 -11.01 0.87
N LYS A 107 2.04 -11.16 1.52
CA LYS A 107 0.77 -10.66 0.97
C LYS A 107 0.87 -9.19 0.59
N ARG A 108 1.46 -8.38 1.46
CA ARG A 108 1.69 -6.96 1.20
C ARG A 108 2.65 -6.72 0.03
N ILE A 109 3.79 -7.41 0.02
CA ILE A 109 4.81 -7.23 -1.01
C ILE A 109 4.27 -7.65 -2.38
N GLU A 110 3.66 -8.83 -2.47
CA GLU A 110 3.06 -9.34 -3.70
C GLU A 110 1.90 -8.43 -4.15
N THR A 111 1.10 -7.86 -3.24
CA THR A 111 0.08 -6.87 -3.63
C THR A 111 0.74 -5.66 -4.28
N ILE A 112 1.77 -5.06 -3.66
CA ILE A 112 2.48 -3.91 -4.24
C ILE A 112 3.06 -4.25 -5.61
N HIS A 113 3.70 -5.42 -5.75
CA HIS A 113 4.25 -5.89 -7.02
C HIS A 113 3.17 -6.04 -8.09
N LEU A 114 2.06 -6.70 -7.77
CA LEU A 114 0.95 -6.84 -8.72
C LEU A 114 0.39 -5.48 -9.18
N LEU A 115 0.22 -4.53 -8.26
CA LEU A 115 -0.29 -3.20 -8.63
C LEU A 115 0.73 -2.41 -9.48
N ILE A 116 2.03 -2.57 -9.22
CA ILE A 116 3.09 -2.02 -10.08
C ILE A 116 3.02 -2.64 -11.47
N ASP A 117 2.89 -3.96 -11.57
CA ASP A 117 2.83 -4.67 -12.85
C ASP A 117 1.60 -4.24 -13.67
N ILE A 118 0.43 -4.14 -13.03
CA ILE A 118 -0.79 -3.60 -13.68
C ILE A 118 -0.54 -2.19 -14.23
N LEU A 119 0.13 -1.32 -13.47
CA LEU A 119 0.40 0.05 -13.92
C LEU A 119 1.46 0.12 -15.03
N ARG A 120 2.39 -0.84 -15.11
CA ARG A 120 3.32 -0.92 -16.24
C ARG A 120 2.58 -1.17 -17.56
N GLU A 121 1.54 -2.01 -17.54
CA GLU A 121 0.67 -2.22 -18.71
C GLU A 121 -0.07 -0.95 -19.14
N TYR A 122 -0.32 -0.02 -18.21
CA TYR A 122 -0.88 1.30 -18.50
C TYR A 122 0.18 2.36 -18.87
N GLY A 123 1.44 2.00 -19.04
CA GLY A 123 2.51 2.92 -19.48
C GLY A 123 3.17 3.72 -18.36
N TYR A 124 2.96 3.35 -17.09
CA TYR A 124 3.72 3.94 -15.97
C TYR A 124 5.11 3.31 -15.86
N LEU A 125 6.11 4.15 -15.59
CA LEU A 125 7.48 3.71 -15.32
C LEU A 125 7.86 4.01 -13.87
N PHE A 126 8.51 3.04 -13.22
CA PHE A 126 8.88 3.12 -11.82
C PHE A 126 10.40 3.15 -11.65
N LYS A 127 10.92 4.20 -11.02
CA LYS A 127 12.28 4.20 -10.51
C LYS A 127 12.27 3.60 -9.11
N SER A 128 12.83 2.41 -8.96
CA SER A 128 12.79 1.65 -7.72
C SER A 128 14.13 0.96 -7.41
N LYS A 129 14.25 0.45 -6.17
CA LYS A 129 15.34 -0.44 -5.75
C LYS A 129 14.76 -1.58 -4.94
N TYR A 130 15.25 -2.79 -5.13
CA TYR A 130 14.87 -3.89 -4.24
C TYR A 130 15.51 -3.71 -2.87
N VAL A 131 14.73 -3.89 -1.81
CA VAL A 131 15.23 -3.83 -0.44
C VAL A 131 16.20 -4.99 -0.20
N GLU A 132 17.32 -4.71 0.45
CA GLU A 132 18.26 -5.73 0.87
C GLU A 132 17.62 -6.70 1.88
N GLY A 133 18.03 -7.96 1.83
CA GLY A 133 17.42 -8.98 2.67
C GLY A 133 18.08 -10.33 2.50
N LYS A 134 17.68 -11.26 3.38
CA LYS A 134 18.17 -12.64 3.37
C LYS A 134 17.91 -13.31 2.02
N LYS A 135 18.87 -14.11 1.56
CA LYS A 135 18.74 -14.94 0.35
C LYS A 135 17.48 -15.84 0.49
N GLY A 136 16.70 -15.93 -0.58
CA GLY A 136 15.47 -16.73 -0.63
C GLY A 136 14.22 -16.08 -0.02
N VAL A 137 14.35 -14.92 0.64
CA VAL A 137 13.21 -14.15 1.15
C VAL A 137 12.71 -13.18 0.07
N LEU A 138 11.39 -13.06 -0.08
CA LEU A 138 10.80 -12.11 -1.03
C LEU A 138 11.21 -10.68 -0.68
N LYS A 139 11.78 -9.98 -1.68
CA LYS A 139 12.26 -8.61 -1.54
C LYS A 139 11.22 -7.63 -2.08
N LEU A 140 10.93 -6.61 -1.31
CA LEU A 140 10.07 -5.52 -1.75
C LEU A 140 10.76 -4.68 -2.83
N GLU A 141 10.02 -4.31 -3.86
CA GLU A 141 10.41 -3.26 -4.81
C GLU A 141 10.10 -1.91 -4.17
N ASN A 142 11.12 -1.19 -3.70
CA ASN A 142 10.96 0.11 -3.06
C ASN A 142 10.96 1.22 -4.11
N VAL A 143 9.76 1.68 -4.49
CA VAL A 143 9.55 2.78 -5.43
C VAL A 143 10.13 4.08 -4.85
N THR A 144 10.76 4.90 -5.69
CA THR A 144 11.34 6.20 -5.33
C THR A 144 10.90 7.34 -6.26
N ALA A 145 10.49 7.01 -7.48
CA ALA A 145 9.79 7.94 -8.37
C ALA A 145 8.90 7.16 -9.35
N ILE A 146 7.85 7.83 -9.81
CA ILE A 146 6.89 7.34 -10.81
C ILE A 146 6.89 8.33 -11.96
N TYR A 147 6.94 7.80 -13.18
CA TYR A 147 6.89 8.56 -14.41
C TYR A 147 5.70 8.08 -15.24
N TYR A 148 5.14 8.99 -16.04
CA TYR A 148 4.06 8.69 -16.98
C TYR A 148 4.27 9.53 -18.23
N ASN A 149 4.13 8.94 -19.42
CA ASN A 149 4.46 9.59 -20.70
C ASN A 149 5.86 10.25 -20.69
N ASN A 150 6.85 9.55 -20.17
CA ASN A 150 8.25 9.99 -20.01
C ASN A 150 8.46 11.26 -19.16
N LYS A 151 7.44 11.73 -18.43
CA LYS A 151 7.55 12.86 -17.50
C LYS A 151 7.51 12.38 -16.06
N LEU A 152 8.28 13.04 -15.19
CA LEU A 152 8.23 12.78 -13.76
C LEU A 152 6.82 13.13 -13.25
N LEU A 153 6.11 12.12 -12.75
CA LEU A 153 4.77 12.30 -12.20
C LEU A 153 4.83 12.51 -10.69
N LEU A 154 5.56 11.65 -9.97
CA LEU A 154 5.75 11.74 -8.53
C LEU A 154 7.18 11.38 -8.14
N ASN A 155 7.80 12.19 -7.28
CA ASN A 155 9.05 11.87 -6.60
C ASN A 155 8.80 11.31 -5.18
N ILE A 156 9.85 10.81 -4.53
CA ILE A 156 9.78 10.19 -3.20
C ILE A 156 9.04 11.02 -2.14
N LYS A 157 9.22 12.35 -2.15
CA LYS A 157 8.56 13.27 -1.21
C LYS A 157 7.06 13.34 -1.51
N THR A 158 6.70 13.59 -2.76
CA THR A 158 5.30 13.67 -3.19
C THR A 158 4.55 12.34 -3.07
N ILE A 159 5.23 11.20 -3.30
CA ILE A 159 4.68 9.85 -3.04
C ILE A 159 4.26 9.73 -1.59
N PHE A 160 5.15 10.12 -0.66
CA PHE A 160 4.85 10.03 0.76
C PHE A 160 3.70 10.96 1.16
N GLU A 161 3.79 12.25 0.82
CA GLU A 161 2.80 13.25 1.23
C GLU A 161 1.40 12.97 0.67
N ARG A 162 1.30 12.69 -0.63
CA ARG A 162 0.02 12.42 -1.30
C ARG A 162 -0.49 11.02 -0.96
N GLY A 163 0.40 10.03 -0.91
CA GLY A 163 0.05 8.64 -0.59
C GLY A 163 -0.55 8.51 0.81
N ILE A 164 -0.03 9.23 1.81
CA ILE A 164 -0.61 9.22 3.16
C ILE A 164 -2.02 9.82 3.17
N LYS A 165 -2.26 10.92 2.44
CA LYS A 165 -3.60 11.52 2.31
C LYS A 165 -4.58 10.54 1.68
N ILE A 166 -4.17 9.88 0.61
CA ILE A 166 -4.98 8.88 -0.10
C ILE A 166 -5.29 7.69 0.83
N ILE A 167 -4.29 7.14 1.51
CA ILE A 167 -4.52 6.02 2.45
C ILE A 167 -5.51 6.39 3.55
N ASN A 168 -5.37 7.57 4.15
CA ASN A 168 -6.30 8.02 5.17
C ASN A 168 -7.72 8.11 4.61
N TYR A 169 -7.88 8.70 3.42
CA TYR A 169 -9.18 8.77 2.75
C TYR A 169 -9.79 7.38 2.50
N LEU A 170 -9.02 6.45 1.92
CA LEU A 170 -9.47 5.09 1.63
C LEU A 170 -9.84 4.32 2.90
N TYR A 171 -9.06 4.50 3.97
CA TYR A 171 -9.35 3.90 5.26
C TYR A 171 -10.68 4.40 5.82
N HIS A 172 -10.92 5.71 5.84
CA HIS A 172 -12.17 6.27 6.34
C HIS A 172 -13.39 5.84 5.50
N ARG A 173 -13.25 5.76 4.17
CA ARG A 173 -14.32 5.30 3.26
C ARG A 173 -14.66 3.82 3.44
N THR A 174 -13.67 2.97 3.69
CA THR A 174 -13.90 1.54 3.93
C THR A 174 -14.37 1.26 5.36
N ALA A 175 -14.03 2.10 6.33
CA ALA A 175 -14.49 1.96 7.71
C ALA A 175 -15.99 2.24 7.87
N SER A 176 -16.55 3.17 7.08
CA SER A 176 -17.97 3.57 7.18
C SER A 176 -18.95 2.60 6.52
N THR A 177 -18.48 1.74 5.60
CA THR A 177 -19.35 0.91 4.76
C THR A 177 -19.57 -0.50 5.29
N GLY A 178 -18.71 -1.01 6.18
CA GLY A 178 -18.80 -2.38 6.72
C GLY A 178 -18.60 -3.51 5.71
N MET A 179 -18.57 -3.21 4.40
CA MET A 179 -18.44 -4.10 3.26
C MET A 179 -17.29 -3.64 2.33
N ALA A 180 -17.08 -4.36 1.22
CA ALA A 180 -16.16 -3.90 0.19
C ALA A 180 -16.65 -2.57 -0.42
N PHE A 181 -15.76 -1.58 -0.49
CA PHE A 181 -15.99 -0.30 -1.12
C PHE A 181 -15.49 -0.32 -2.57
N ARG A 182 -16.34 0.11 -3.49
CA ARG A 182 -16.02 0.18 -4.92
C ARG A 182 -15.56 1.58 -5.30
N LEU A 183 -14.30 1.70 -5.72
CA LEU A 183 -13.73 2.88 -6.32
C LEU A 183 -13.99 2.86 -7.82
N SER A 184 -14.87 3.72 -8.30
CA SER A 184 -15.13 3.89 -9.74
C SER A 184 -13.89 4.43 -10.45
N SER A 185 -13.72 4.03 -11.72
CA SER A 185 -12.70 4.60 -12.60
C SER A 185 -12.85 6.11 -12.73
N LYS A 186 -11.73 6.82 -12.88
CA LYS A 186 -11.66 8.29 -13.03
C LYS A 186 -12.30 9.03 -11.84
N ASN A 187 -12.10 8.52 -10.63
CA ASN A 187 -12.58 9.20 -9.43
C ASN A 187 -11.91 10.58 -9.28
N GLU A 188 -12.68 11.65 -9.44
CA GLU A 188 -12.17 13.03 -9.45
C GLU A 188 -11.45 13.42 -8.15
N PHE A 189 -11.98 12.98 -7.01
CA PHE A 189 -11.39 13.28 -5.71
C PHE A 189 -10.03 12.58 -5.52
N LEU A 190 -9.91 11.31 -5.91
CA LEU A 190 -8.61 10.64 -5.89
C LEU A 190 -7.64 11.28 -6.88
N SER A 191 -8.13 11.77 -8.02
CA SER A 191 -7.33 12.47 -9.02
C SER A 191 -6.78 13.79 -8.45
N SER A 192 -7.61 14.57 -7.73
CA SER A 192 -7.15 15.82 -7.11
C SER A 192 -6.12 15.57 -6.00
N LEU A 193 -6.25 14.47 -5.24
CA LEU A 193 -5.22 14.05 -4.28
C LEU A 193 -3.91 13.59 -4.96
N LEU A 194 -4.01 12.93 -6.12
CA LEU A 194 -2.87 12.41 -6.87
C LEU A 194 -2.06 13.51 -7.56
N TYR A 195 -2.72 14.44 -8.23
CA TYR A 195 -2.05 15.47 -9.05
C TYR A 195 -1.88 16.79 -8.30
N GLY A 196 -2.64 17.01 -7.22
CA GLY A 196 -2.80 18.32 -6.58
C GLY A 196 -3.93 19.10 -7.25
N THR A 197 -4.45 20.12 -6.57
CA THR A 197 -5.28 21.14 -7.24
C THR A 197 -4.38 21.88 -8.21
N SER A 198 -4.71 21.85 -9.50
CA SER A 198 -4.10 22.73 -10.49
C SER A 198 -4.37 24.18 -10.06
N ASN A 199 -3.39 24.83 -9.42
CA ASN A 199 -3.31 26.28 -9.48
C ASN A 199 -2.43 26.59 -10.70
N GLU A 200 -2.97 27.43 -11.58
CA GLU A 200 -2.40 28.06 -12.80
C GLU A 200 -3.13 27.61 -14.08
N GLY A 201 -3.60 28.51 -14.95
CA GLY A 201 -3.09 29.87 -15.17
C GLY A 201 -3.97 31.04 -14.69
N ASN A 202 -3.36 31.90 -13.88
CA ASN A 202 -3.34 33.33 -14.15
C ASN A 202 -2.02 33.61 -14.88
N ASN A 203 -2.11 34.49 -15.90
CA ASN A 203 -1.11 34.99 -16.86
C ASN A 203 -0.83 34.11 -18.07
#